data_AF-L1IF24-F1
#
_entry.id   AF-L1IF24-F1
#
_cell.length_a   1.000
_cell.length_b   1.000
_cell.length_c   1.000
_cell.angle_alpha   90.00
_cell.angle_beta   90.00
_cell.angle_gamma   90.00
#
_symmetry.space_group_name_H-M   'P 1'
#
loop_
_entity.id
_entity.type
_entity.pdbx_description
1 polymer ?
#
loop_
_entity_poly.entity_id
_entity_poly.type
_entity_poly.pdbx_seq_one_letter_code
_entity_poly.pdbx_strand_id
1 'polypeptide(L)' 'SLLYSNRAACHLKLKRWESAILDASASLLCDGDNLKAYHRRSLACRHLGRLKEAVQDLE' A
#
# COMPACT_ATOMS: atom_id res chain seq x y z
N SER A 1 3.48 4.17 10.19
CA SER A 1 2.75 3.64 11.36
C SER A 1 2.25 2.21 11.13
N LEU A 2 2.55 1.31 12.07
CA LEU A 2 2.28 -0.13 12.01
C LEU A 2 0.78 -0.47 11.84
N LEU A 3 -0.11 0.31 12.47
CA LEU A 3 -1.56 0.06 12.44
C LEU A 3 -2.15 0.24 11.03
N TYR A 4 -1.85 1.35 10.36
CA TYR A 4 -2.28 1.58 8.98
C TYR A 4 -1.71 0.53 8.04
N SER A 5 -0.45 0.12 8.26
CA SER A 5 0.21 -0.93 7.48
C SER A 5 -0.53 -2.28 7.60
N ASN A 6 -0.97 -2.65 8.80
CA ASN A 6 -1.75 -3.85 9.05
C ASN A 6 -3.16 -3.75 8.45
N ARG A 7 -3.82 -2.59 8.56
CA ARG A 7 -5.15 -2.37 7.96
C ARG A 7 -5.11 -2.44 6.43
N ALA A 8 -4.07 -1.89 5.80
CA ALA A 8 -3.81 -2.05 4.37
C ALA A 8 -3.69 -3.52 3.96
N ALA A 9 -3.02 -4.36 4.77
CA ALA A 9 -2.91 -5.79 4.52
C ALA A 9 -4.29 -6.48 4.54
N CYS A 10 -5.17 -6.12 5.48
CA CYS A 10 -6.53 -6.62 5.52
C CYS A 10 -7.33 -6.19 4.28
N HIS A 11 -7.21 -4.93 3.87
CA HIS A 11 -7.87 -4.43 2.66
C HIS A 11 -7.42 -5.15 1.39
N LEU A 12 -6.13 -5.48 1.26
CA LEU A 12 -5.63 -6.32 0.17
C LEU A 12 -6.29 -7.70 0.14
N LYS A 13 -6.44 -8.36 1.29
CA LYS A 13 -7.11 -9.67 1.38
C LYS A 13 -8.59 -9.57 1.03
N LEU A 14 -9.24 -8.45 1.37
CA LEU A 14 -10.63 -8.15 1.01
C LEU A 14 -10.80 -7.62 -0.42
N LYS A 15 -9.72 -7.52 -1.21
CA LYS A 15 -9.73 -6.95 -2.57
C LYS A 15 -10.24 -5.51 -2.63
N ARG A 16 -10.05 -4.74 -1.56
CA ARG A 16 -10.38 -3.30 -1.45
C ARG A 16 -9.13 -2.49 -1.75
N TRP A 17 -8.77 -2.40 -3.01
CA TRP A 17 -7.47 -1.91 -3.46
C TRP A 17 -7.27 -0.43 -3.14
N GLU A 18 -8.27 0.41 -3.40
CA GLU A 18 -8.21 1.85 -3.12
C GLU A 18 -8.02 2.12 -1.62
N SER A 19 -8.75 1.40 -0.76
CA SER A 19 -8.58 1.50 0.69
C SER A 19 -7.19 1.05 1.14
N ALA A 20 -6.64 -0.01 0.51
CA ALA A 20 -5.29 -0.45 0.80
C ALA A 20 -4.23 0.61 0.43
N ILE A 21 -4.41 1.32 -0.69
CA ILE A 21 -3.52 2.41 -1.11
C ILE A 21 -3.58 3.57 -0.12
N LEU A 22 -4.78 3.97 0.31
CA LEU A 22 -4.97 5.05 1.28
C LEU A 22 -4.27 4.74 2.60
N ASP A 23 -4.48 3.54 3.13
CA ASP A 23 -3.85 3.10 4.38
C ASP A 23 -2.34 2.92 4.27
N ALA A 24 -1.86 2.35 3.16
CA ALA A 24 -0.43 2.24 2.94
C ALA A 24 0.23 3.63 2.83
N SER A 25 -0.41 4.58 2.14
CA SER A 25 0.08 5.96 2.05
C SER A 25 0.07 6.67 3.40
N ALA A 26 -0.97 6.49 4.21
CA ALA A 26 -1.00 7.00 5.58
C ALA A 26 0.11 6.36 6.44
N SER A 27 0.39 5.07 6.24
CA SER A 27 1.49 4.40 6.93
C SER A 27 2.84 5.03 6.60
N LEU A 28 3.09 5.33 5.32
CA LEU A 28 4.31 5.94 4.79
C LEU A 28 4.46 7.41 5.22
N LEU A 29 3.37 8.17 5.30
CA LEU A 29 3.39 9.53 5.86
C LEU A 29 3.84 9.55 7.34
N CYS A 30 3.46 8.53 8.11
CA CYS A 30 3.88 8.42 9.51
C CYS A 30 5.26 7.80 9.70
N ASP A 31 5.71 6.97 8.75
CA ASP A 31 6.91 6.15 8.84
C ASP A 31 7.38 5.84 7.43
N GLY A 32 8.24 6.71 6.92
CA GLY A 32 8.71 6.68 5.54
C GLY A 32 9.50 5.43 5.20
N ASP A 33 10.10 4.75 6.18
CA ASP A 33 10.95 3.57 5.96
C ASP A 33 10.16 2.25 6.03
N ASN A 34 8.83 2.31 6.08
CA ASN A 34 7.99 1.12 6.18
C ASN A 34 7.91 0.37 4.85
N LEU A 35 8.90 -0.49 4.59
CA LEU A 35 8.98 -1.37 3.42
C LEU A 35 7.69 -2.19 3.18
N LYS A 36 7.01 -2.62 4.25
CA LYS A 36 5.75 -3.37 4.11
C LYS A 36 4.64 -2.49 3.56
N ALA A 37 4.61 -1.21 3.89
CA ALA A 37 3.62 -0.28 3.36
C ALA A 37 3.84 -0.02 1.86
N TYR A 38 5.09 0.21 1.42
CA TYR A 38 5.44 0.30 0.00
C TYR A 38 5.00 -0.94 -0.78
N HIS A 39 5.39 -2.14 -0.32
CA HIS A 39 5.00 -3.38 -0.98
C HIS A 39 3.47 -3.56 -1.05
N ARG A 40 2.74 -3.17 0.00
CA ARG A 40 1.27 -3.25 0.03
C ARG A 40 0.62 -2.26 -0.93
N ARG A 41 1.14 -1.04 -1.01
CA ARG A 41 0.65 -0.01 -1.95
C ARG A 41 0.91 -0.43 -3.40
N SER A 42 2.13 -0.90 -3.70
CA SER A 42 2.50 -1.43 -5.01
C SER A 42 1.55 -2.57 -5.44
N LEU A 43 1.29 -3.52 -4.55
CA LEU A 43 0.40 -4.64 -4.86
C LEU A 43 -1.03 -4.18 -5.16
N ALA A 44 -1.55 -3.22 -4.39
CA ALA A 44 -2.87 -2.65 -4.63
C ALA A 44 -2.93 -1.87 -5.94
N CYS A 45 -1.91 -1.06 -6.25
CA CYS A 45 -1.77 -0.34 -7.52
C CYS A 45 -1.74 -1.32 -8.71
N ARG A 46 -1.02 -2.43 -8.59
CA ARG A 46 -0.97 -3.49 -9.62
C ARG A 46 -2.36 -4.09 -9.88
N HIS A 47 -3.14 -4.35 -8.83
CA HIS A 47 -4.50 -4.88 -8.99
C HIS A 47 -5.48 -3.88 -9.63
N LEU A 48 -5.23 -2.58 -9.51
CA LEU A 48 -5.99 -1.52 -10.20
C LEU A 48 -5.48 -1.19 -11.61
N GLY A 49 -4.44 -1.89 -12.10
CA GLY A 49 -3.81 -1.58 -13.39
C GLY A 49 -2.93 -0.32 -13.38
N ARG A 50 -2.68 0.26 -12.20
CA ARG A 50 -1.80 1.42 -12.00
C ARG A 50 -0.34 1.00 -11.94
N LEU A 51 0.16 0.45 -13.05
CA LEU A 51 1.49 -0.18 -13.10
C LEU A 51 2.63 0.81 -12.86
N LYS A 52 2.49 2.06 -13.31
CA LYS A 52 3.50 3.11 -13.09
C LYS A 52 3.68 3.41 -11.59
N GLU A 53 2.58 3.60 -10.88
CA GLU A 53 2.57 3.82 -9.43
C GLU A 53 3.12 2.59 -8.69
N ALA A 54 2.78 1.38 -9.17
CA ALA A 54 3.27 0.14 -8.57
C ALA A 54 4.80 -0.04 -8.71
N VAL A 55 5.38 0.36 -9.83
CA VAL A 55 6.82 0.31 -10.07
C VAL A 55 7.54 1.37 -9.24
N GLN A 56 7.02 2.59 -9.17
CA GLN A 56 7.60 3.66 -8.36
C GLN A 56 7.70 3.29 -6.86
N ASP A 57 6.80 2.44 -6.37
CA ASP A 57 6.84 1.93 -4.99
C ASP A 57 7.84 0.77 -4.77
N LEU A 58 8.44 0.23 -5.83
CA LEU A 58 9.38 -0.90 -5.79
C LEU A 58 10.82 -0.53 -6.17
N GLU A 59 11.03 0.69 -6.66
CA GLU A 59 12.34 1.29 -6.93
C GLU A 59 12.96 1.88 -5.65
#